data_AF-A0A4Q7NTS7-F1
#
_entry.id   AF-A0A4Q7NTS7-F1
#
_cell.length_a   1.000
_cell.length_b   1.000
_cell.length_c   1.000
_cell.angle_alpha   90.00
_cell.angle_beta   90.00
_cell.angle_gamma   90.00
#
_symmetry.space_group_name_H-M   'P 1'
#
loop_
_entity.id
_entity.type
_entity.pdbx_description
1 polymer ?
#
loop_
_entity_poly.entity_id
_entity_poly.type
_entity_poly.pdbx_seq_one_letter_code
_entity_poly.pdbx_strand_id
1 'polypeptide(L)'
;MSASAADTIVPDDKDWTWVLDGPCPECGFDARTLHGRDVAAQLPGLADRYAAALERPGAAVRTLPGTWSVLEYACHVRDVFRIFSERAALVLAEDGARFANWDQDATALEQDYAGQVPARVREELLEAARAAEQRWASVPEDAWERRGLRSNGSVFTLDSLGRYFLHDVVHHVHDVERQAL
;
A
#
# COMPACT_ATOMS: atom_id res chain seq x y z
N MET A 1 -18.08 -2.63 -28.57
CA MET A 1 -17.44 -1.35 -28.20
C MET A 1 -16.01 -1.67 -27.84
N SER A 2 -15.03 -1.23 -28.64
CA SER A 2 -13.63 -1.49 -28.34
C SER A 2 -13.21 -0.60 -27.18
N ALA A 3 -12.72 -1.20 -26.09
CA ALA A 3 -11.99 -0.48 -25.06
C ALA A 3 -10.85 0.29 -25.75
N SER A 4 -10.75 1.59 -25.51
CA SER A 4 -9.64 2.40 -26.00
C SER A 4 -8.37 1.94 -25.27
N ALA A 5 -7.19 2.09 -25.87
CA ALA A 5 -5.91 1.79 -25.22
C ALA A 5 -5.67 2.59 -23.91
N ALA A 6 -6.53 3.56 -23.60
CA ALA A 6 -6.58 4.28 -22.32
C ALA A 6 -7.29 3.50 -21.18
N ASP A 7 -8.04 2.44 -21.47
CA ASP A 7 -8.84 1.70 -20.47
C ASP A 7 -8.11 0.52 -19.82
N THR A 8 -7.03 0.03 -20.42
CA THR A 8 -6.32 -1.15 -19.91
C THR A 8 -5.20 -0.72 -18.97
N ILE A 9 -5.35 -1.05 -17.68
CA ILE A 9 -4.28 -0.92 -16.69
C ILE A 9 -3.16 -1.90 -17.04
N VAL A 10 -1.91 -1.45 -16.96
CA VAL A 10 -0.75 -2.34 -17.09
C VAL A 10 -0.65 -3.15 -15.82
N PRO A 11 -0.75 -4.50 -15.88
CA PRO A 11 -0.64 -5.32 -14.69
C PRO A 11 0.73 -5.14 -14.03
N ASP A 12 0.76 -5.17 -12.71
CA ASP A 12 1.99 -5.08 -11.96
C ASP A 12 2.45 -6.47 -11.49
N ASP A 13 3.34 -7.06 -12.28
CA ASP A 13 3.91 -8.41 -12.08
C ASP A 13 5.29 -8.38 -11.38
N LYS A 14 5.71 -7.22 -10.90
CA LYS A 14 7.05 -7.04 -10.30
C LYS A 14 7.13 -7.68 -8.91
N ASP A 15 8.24 -8.36 -8.65
CA ASP A 15 8.58 -8.75 -7.27
C ASP A 15 9.17 -7.57 -6.52
N TRP A 16 8.33 -6.75 -5.94
CA TRP A 16 8.76 -5.57 -5.19
C TRP A 16 9.58 -5.85 -3.93
N THR A 17 9.87 -7.11 -3.55
CA THR A 17 10.69 -7.38 -2.36
C THR A 17 12.12 -6.84 -2.49
N TRP A 18 12.62 -6.62 -3.71
CA TRP A 18 13.94 -6.03 -3.96
C TRP A 18 14.10 -4.63 -3.33
N VAL A 19 13.01 -3.90 -3.07
CA VAL A 19 13.06 -2.54 -2.48
C VAL A 19 13.64 -2.54 -1.06
N LEU A 20 13.74 -3.71 -0.43
CA LEU A 20 14.42 -3.89 0.84
C LEU A 20 15.95 -3.82 0.71
N ASP A 21 16.50 -3.99 -0.50
CA ASP A 21 17.94 -4.09 -0.77
C ASP A 21 18.56 -2.79 -1.32
N GLY A 22 17.73 -1.84 -1.79
CA GLY A 22 18.21 -0.61 -2.43
C GLY A 22 17.16 0.50 -2.53
N PRO A 23 17.59 1.73 -2.89
CA PRO A 23 16.68 2.85 -3.07
C PRO A 23 15.79 2.62 -4.30
N CYS A 24 14.51 2.97 -4.17
CA CYS A 24 13.58 2.95 -5.28
C CYS A 24 13.95 4.05 -6.29
N PRO A 25 14.22 3.74 -7.58
CA PRO A 25 14.58 4.75 -8.58
C PRO A 25 13.41 5.64 -8.98
N GLU A 26 12.18 5.22 -8.65
CA GLU A 26 10.96 5.94 -8.98
C GLU A 26 10.62 6.96 -7.89
N CYS A 27 10.34 6.49 -6.67
CA CYS A 27 9.94 7.36 -5.57
C CYS A 27 11.09 7.84 -4.66
N GLY A 28 12.31 7.32 -4.85
CA GLY A 28 13.49 7.68 -4.05
C GLY A 28 13.55 7.07 -2.64
N PHE A 29 12.54 6.28 -2.24
CA PHE A 29 12.48 5.67 -0.91
C PHE A 29 13.61 4.64 -0.72
N ASP A 30 14.37 4.75 0.36
CA ASP A 30 15.40 3.78 0.74
C ASP A 30 15.00 3.06 2.03
N ALA A 31 14.49 1.84 1.88
CA ALA A 31 14.03 1.01 2.98
C ALA A 31 15.14 0.62 3.97
N ARG A 32 16.42 0.84 3.66
CA ARG A 32 17.55 0.50 4.56
C ARG A 32 17.84 1.62 5.55
N THR A 33 17.30 2.81 5.33
CA THR A 33 17.50 3.98 6.19
C THR A 33 16.46 4.09 7.31
N LEU A 34 15.50 3.17 7.34
CA LEU A 34 14.39 3.13 8.29
C LEU A 34 14.32 1.76 8.96
N HIS A 35 13.64 1.72 10.10
CA HIS A 35 13.25 0.50 10.80
C HIS A 35 11.73 0.32 10.77
N GLY A 36 11.25 -0.90 10.96
CA GLY A 36 9.81 -1.19 11.08
C GLY A 36 9.15 -0.39 12.21
N ARG A 37 9.89 -0.08 13.28
CA ARG A 37 9.43 0.75 14.40
C ARG A 37 9.09 2.20 14.00
N ASP A 38 9.64 2.68 12.90
CA ASP A 38 9.43 4.07 12.43
C ASP A 38 8.13 4.21 11.63
N VAL A 39 7.55 3.08 11.18
CA VAL A 39 6.39 3.03 10.27
C VAL A 39 5.19 3.79 10.82
N ALA A 40 4.81 3.53 12.08
CA ALA A 40 3.59 4.08 12.67
C ALA A 40 3.56 5.62 12.61
N ALA A 41 4.69 6.26 12.90
CA ALA A 41 4.81 7.72 12.91
C ALA A 41 4.65 8.37 11.52
N GLN A 42 4.84 7.60 10.43
CA GLN A 42 4.75 8.13 9.06
C GLN A 42 3.33 8.09 8.51
N LEU A 43 2.49 7.16 8.99
CA LEU A 43 1.21 6.85 8.35
C LEU A 43 0.21 8.02 8.33
N PRO A 44 0.03 8.80 9.41
CA PRO A 44 -0.94 9.89 9.40
C PRO A 44 -0.66 10.92 8.29
N GLY A 45 0.59 11.37 8.18
CA GLY A 45 0.98 12.36 7.16
C GLY A 45 0.87 11.83 5.73
N LEU A 46 1.12 10.54 5.51
CA LEU A 46 0.92 9.91 4.20
C LEU A 46 -0.57 9.78 3.87
N ALA A 47 -1.39 9.36 4.82
CA ALA A 47 -2.83 9.24 4.65
C ALA A 47 -3.49 10.60 4.31
N ASP A 48 -3.03 11.67 4.95
CA ASP A 48 -3.50 13.03 4.67
C ASP A 48 -3.20 13.47 3.22
N ARG A 49 -2.08 13.03 2.63
CA ARG A 49 -1.75 13.33 1.23
C ARG A 49 -2.74 12.67 0.27
N TYR A 50 -3.13 11.42 0.52
CA TYR A 50 -4.18 10.74 -0.25
C TYR A 50 -5.55 11.40 -0.06
N ALA A 51 -5.89 11.74 1.18
CA ALA A 51 -7.16 12.41 1.49
C ALA A 51 -7.28 13.76 0.76
N ALA A 52 -6.22 14.56 0.75
CA ALA A 52 -6.16 15.81 0.00
C ALA A 52 -6.24 15.57 -1.52
N ALA A 53 -5.59 14.52 -2.03
CA ALA A 53 -5.63 14.18 -3.44
C ALA A 53 -7.02 13.77 -3.95
N LEU A 54 -7.79 13.07 -3.11
CA LEU A 54 -9.17 12.65 -3.40
C LEU A 54 -10.17 13.82 -3.47
N GLU A 55 -9.86 14.95 -2.85
CA GLU A 55 -10.68 16.16 -2.90
C GLU A 55 -10.53 16.94 -4.22
N ARG A 56 -9.52 16.60 -5.03
CA ARG A 56 -9.25 17.29 -6.30
C ARG A 56 -10.28 16.92 -7.37
N PRO A 57 -10.68 17.87 -8.23
CA PRO A 57 -11.50 17.57 -9.40
C PRO A 57 -10.83 16.50 -10.28
N GLY A 58 -11.59 15.53 -10.74
CA GLY A 58 -11.07 14.47 -11.61
C GLY A 58 -10.30 13.36 -10.90
N ALA A 59 -10.36 13.24 -9.57
CA ALA A 59 -9.69 12.15 -8.84
C ALA A 59 -10.09 10.74 -9.34
N ALA A 60 -11.30 10.57 -9.89
CA ALA A 60 -11.78 9.32 -10.47
C ALA A 60 -11.42 9.14 -11.97
N VAL A 61 -10.73 10.10 -12.58
CA VAL A 61 -10.38 10.07 -14.00
C VAL A 61 -8.96 9.53 -14.15
N ARG A 62 -8.80 8.49 -14.97
CA ARG A 62 -7.48 8.01 -15.41
C ARG A 62 -6.93 8.99 -16.43
N THR A 63 -5.94 9.78 -16.03
CA THR A 63 -5.34 10.83 -16.89
C THR A 63 -4.19 10.31 -17.73
N LEU A 64 -3.53 9.25 -17.30
CA LEU A 64 -2.41 8.62 -18.00
C LEU A 64 -2.80 7.21 -18.48
N PRO A 65 -2.51 6.84 -19.74
CA PRO A 65 -2.78 5.49 -20.23
C PRO A 65 -2.02 4.44 -19.41
N GLY A 66 -2.68 3.33 -19.08
CA GLY A 66 -2.03 2.21 -18.39
C GLY A 66 -1.89 2.35 -16.87
N THR A 67 -2.32 3.46 -16.27
CA THR A 67 -2.22 3.71 -14.83
C THR A 67 -3.59 3.90 -14.18
N TRP A 68 -3.70 3.54 -12.91
CA TRP A 68 -4.88 3.80 -12.09
C TRP A 68 -5.15 5.31 -11.94
N SER A 69 -6.39 5.69 -11.69
CA SER A 69 -6.74 7.04 -11.25
C SER A 69 -6.32 7.27 -9.79
N VAL A 70 -6.33 8.53 -9.33
CA VAL A 70 -6.11 8.87 -7.92
C VAL A 70 -7.06 8.10 -6.98
N LEU A 71 -8.32 7.94 -7.38
CA LEU A 71 -9.32 7.15 -6.64
C LEU A 71 -8.89 5.70 -6.49
N GLU A 72 -8.47 5.07 -7.58
CA GLU A 72 -8.07 3.67 -7.59
C GLU A 72 -6.79 3.44 -6.77
N TYR A 73 -5.80 4.33 -6.86
CA TYR A 73 -4.62 4.31 -5.98
C TYR A 73 -5.00 4.47 -4.51
N ALA A 74 -5.96 5.33 -4.17
CA ALA A 74 -6.42 5.47 -2.80
C ALA A 74 -7.19 4.22 -2.29
N CYS A 75 -8.00 3.59 -3.13
CA CYS A 75 -8.63 2.30 -2.80
C CYS A 75 -7.56 1.23 -2.51
N HIS A 76 -6.55 1.14 -3.37
CA HIS A 76 -5.41 0.25 -3.17
C HIS A 76 -4.72 0.49 -1.84
N VAL A 77 -4.34 1.74 -1.54
CA VAL A 77 -3.61 2.07 -0.31
C VAL A 77 -4.45 1.87 0.95
N ARG A 78 -5.78 2.11 0.88
CA ARG A 78 -6.71 1.73 1.95
C ARG A 78 -6.61 0.23 2.26
N ASP A 79 -6.54 -0.61 1.24
CA ASP A 79 -6.47 -2.06 1.42
C ASP A 79 -5.07 -2.54 1.79
N VAL A 80 -4.01 -1.86 1.33
CA VAL A 80 -2.63 -2.02 1.84
C VAL A 80 -2.58 -1.79 3.35
N PHE A 81 -3.19 -0.71 3.87
CA PHE A 81 -3.26 -0.47 5.31
C PHE A 81 -3.89 -1.64 6.07
N ARG A 82 -4.99 -2.18 5.55
CA ARG A 82 -5.72 -3.31 6.17
C ARG A 82 -4.90 -4.60 6.12
N ILE A 83 -4.46 -4.99 4.94
CA ILE A 83 -3.76 -6.25 4.68
C ILE A 83 -2.44 -6.32 5.47
N PHE A 84 -1.67 -5.24 5.50
CA PHE A 84 -0.41 -5.25 6.25
C PHE A 84 -0.61 -5.21 7.76
N SER A 85 -1.70 -4.61 8.24
CA SER A 85 -2.09 -4.70 9.65
C SER A 85 -2.49 -6.12 10.06
N GLU A 86 -3.24 -6.81 9.20
CA GLU A 86 -3.63 -8.21 9.41
C GLU A 86 -2.41 -9.14 9.38
N ARG A 87 -1.49 -8.94 8.43
CA ARG A 87 -0.24 -9.71 8.36
C ARG A 87 0.63 -9.49 9.59
N ALA A 88 0.78 -8.25 10.06
CA ALA A 88 1.51 -7.96 11.29
C ALA A 88 0.85 -8.64 12.50
N ALA A 89 -0.47 -8.59 12.60
CA ALA A 89 -1.23 -9.30 13.64
C ALA A 89 -0.96 -10.81 13.63
N LEU A 90 -0.97 -11.41 12.45
CA LEU A 90 -0.74 -12.84 12.28
C LEU A 90 0.67 -13.25 12.69
N VAL A 91 1.69 -12.51 12.25
CA VAL A 91 3.09 -12.77 12.61
C VAL A 91 3.33 -12.63 14.12
N LEU A 92 2.63 -11.72 14.78
CA LEU A 92 2.66 -11.58 16.24
C LEU A 92 2.00 -12.78 16.95
N ALA A 93 0.88 -13.27 16.43
CA ALA A 93 0.08 -14.31 17.08
C ALA A 93 0.63 -15.73 16.87
N GLU A 94 1.27 -16.00 15.73
CA GLU A 94 1.63 -17.36 15.31
C GLU A 94 3.12 -17.51 15.05
N ASP A 95 3.72 -18.58 15.60
CA ASP A 95 5.06 -19.00 15.21
C ASP A 95 4.99 -19.71 13.85
N GLY A 96 5.75 -19.23 12.88
CA GLY A 96 5.71 -19.75 11.51
C GLY A 96 4.48 -19.28 10.71
N ALA A 97 3.96 -18.09 11.05
CA ALA A 97 2.85 -17.43 10.36
C ALA A 97 2.96 -17.52 8.82
N ARG A 98 1.84 -17.79 8.17
CA ARG A 98 1.73 -17.88 6.72
C ARG A 98 0.60 -17.01 6.22
N PHE A 99 0.87 -16.19 5.20
CA PHE A 99 -0.15 -15.33 4.59
C PHE A 99 -0.11 -15.41 3.08
N ALA A 100 -1.28 -15.19 2.46
CA ALA A 100 -1.41 -15.23 1.02
C ALA A 100 -0.63 -14.10 0.33
N ASN A 101 -0.06 -14.40 -0.83
CA ASN A 101 0.25 -13.37 -1.81
C ASN A 101 -1.04 -12.67 -2.24
N TRP A 102 -0.96 -11.38 -2.50
CA TRP A 102 -2.12 -10.57 -2.85
C TRP A 102 -1.96 -10.07 -4.27
N ASP A 103 -3.01 -10.27 -5.08
CA ASP A 103 -3.11 -9.75 -6.42
C ASP A 103 -3.95 -8.46 -6.37
N GLN A 104 -3.24 -7.34 -6.42
CA GLN A 104 -3.82 -6.00 -6.33
C GLN A 104 -4.69 -5.67 -7.55
N ASP A 105 -4.31 -6.15 -8.75
CA ASP A 105 -5.05 -5.88 -9.98
C ASP A 105 -6.36 -6.67 -10.01
N ALA A 106 -6.32 -7.94 -9.59
CA ALA A 106 -7.53 -8.74 -9.41
C ALA A 106 -8.46 -8.10 -8.38
N THR A 107 -7.92 -7.62 -7.25
CA THR A 107 -8.72 -6.97 -6.20
C THR A 107 -9.35 -5.67 -6.68
N ALA A 108 -8.62 -4.86 -7.45
CA ALA A 108 -9.12 -3.61 -8.01
C ALA A 108 -10.34 -3.85 -8.93
N LEU A 109 -10.32 -4.94 -9.70
CA LEU A 109 -11.44 -5.35 -10.55
C LEU A 109 -12.59 -5.95 -9.73
N GLU A 110 -12.30 -6.87 -8.81
CA GLU A 110 -13.30 -7.57 -7.99
C GLU A 110 -14.07 -6.60 -7.07
N GLN A 111 -13.40 -5.57 -6.55
CA GLN A 111 -13.98 -4.56 -5.67
C GLN A 111 -14.40 -3.27 -6.40
N ASP A 112 -14.37 -3.27 -7.74
CA ASP A 112 -14.74 -2.13 -8.59
C ASP A 112 -14.15 -0.81 -8.11
N TYR A 113 -12.82 -0.73 -7.96
CA TYR A 113 -12.14 0.48 -7.45
C TYR A 113 -12.53 1.73 -8.25
N ALA A 114 -12.67 1.61 -9.57
CA ALA A 114 -13.03 2.70 -10.46
C ALA A 114 -14.46 3.23 -10.21
N GLY A 115 -15.37 2.38 -9.73
CA GLY A 115 -16.76 2.73 -9.42
C GLY A 115 -16.99 3.25 -8.00
N GLN A 116 -15.97 3.28 -7.14
CA GLN A 116 -16.12 3.74 -5.75
C GLN A 116 -16.30 5.27 -5.65
N VAL A 117 -16.80 5.73 -4.50
CA VAL A 117 -17.09 7.15 -4.27
C VAL A 117 -15.90 7.81 -3.56
N PRO A 118 -15.23 8.83 -4.13
CA PRO A 118 -14.03 9.44 -3.54
C PRO A 118 -14.17 9.88 -2.08
N ALA A 119 -15.31 10.52 -1.73
CA ALA A 119 -15.55 10.97 -0.36
C ALA A 119 -15.62 9.81 0.65
N ARG A 120 -16.20 8.67 0.24
CA ARG A 120 -16.27 7.46 1.07
C ARG A 120 -14.90 6.79 1.19
N VAL A 121 -14.19 6.66 0.07
CA VAL A 121 -12.82 6.08 0.08
C VAL A 121 -11.88 6.90 0.95
N ARG A 122 -12.01 8.23 0.96
CA ARG A 122 -11.26 9.11 1.86
C ARG A 122 -11.50 8.78 3.33
N GLU A 123 -12.76 8.64 3.74
CA GLU A 123 -13.10 8.29 5.13
C GLU A 123 -12.53 6.92 5.53
N GLU A 124 -12.74 5.92 4.67
CA GLU A 124 -12.27 4.55 4.90
C GLU A 124 -10.73 4.45 4.91
N LEU A 125 -10.05 5.21 4.04
CA LEU A 125 -8.59 5.28 3.99
C LEU A 125 -8.02 5.87 5.29
N LEU A 126 -8.59 6.98 5.78
CA LEU A 126 -8.16 7.59 7.03
C LEU A 126 -8.43 6.69 8.24
N GLU A 127 -9.53 5.95 8.23
CA GLU A 127 -9.81 4.93 9.25
C GLU A 127 -8.81 3.77 9.20
N ALA A 128 -8.55 3.23 8.01
CA ALA A 128 -7.59 2.16 7.83
C ALA A 128 -6.16 2.60 8.24
N ALA A 129 -5.76 3.83 7.90
CA ALA A 129 -4.48 4.39 8.30
C ALA A 129 -4.34 4.51 9.83
N ARG A 130 -5.38 4.97 10.53
CA ARG A 130 -5.38 5.03 12.01
C ARG A 130 -5.31 3.63 12.64
N ALA A 131 -6.02 2.66 12.08
CA ALA A 131 -5.95 1.28 12.56
C ALA A 131 -4.56 0.67 12.33
N ALA A 132 -3.93 0.96 11.18
CA ALA A 132 -2.58 0.55 10.87
C ALA A 132 -1.56 1.22 11.80
N GLU A 133 -1.67 2.51 12.04
CA GLU A 133 -0.82 3.24 12.99
C GLU A 133 -0.84 2.58 14.36
N GLN A 134 -2.04 2.31 14.90
CA GLN A 134 -2.19 1.62 16.19
C GLN A 134 -1.58 0.22 16.18
N ARG A 135 -1.79 -0.56 15.10
CA ARG A 135 -1.24 -1.90 14.96
C ARG A 135 0.29 -1.86 15.02
N TRP A 136 0.92 -1.05 14.18
CA TRP A 136 2.37 -0.97 14.08
C TRP A 136 3.01 -0.34 15.33
N ALA A 137 2.35 0.62 15.98
CA ALA A 137 2.81 1.20 17.25
C ALA A 137 2.74 0.20 18.43
N SER A 138 1.89 -0.83 18.33
CA SER A 138 1.70 -1.84 19.38
C SER A 138 2.65 -3.04 19.29
N VAL A 139 3.52 -3.11 18.27
CA VAL A 139 4.48 -4.21 18.11
C VAL A 139 5.48 -4.19 19.29
N PRO A 140 5.60 -5.29 20.07
CA PRO A 140 6.58 -5.37 21.15
C PRO A 140 8.02 -5.23 20.66
N GLU A 141 8.89 -4.65 21.49
CA GLU A 141 10.30 -4.39 21.13
C GLU A 141 11.09 -5.66 20.77
N ASP A 142 10.75 -6.80 21.38
CA ASP A 142 11.39 -8.09 21.14
C ASP A 142 10.76 -8.89 19.98
N ALA A 143 9.69 -8.38 19.36
CA ALA A 143 8.94 -9.09 18.33
C ALA A 143 9.38 -8.76 16.90
N TRP A 144 10.19 -7.73 16.67
CA TRP A 144 10.50 -7.24 15.32
C TRP A 144 11.16 -8.27 14.39
N GLU A 145 11.87 -9.26 14.96
CA GLU A 145 12.50 -10.36 14.22
C GLU A 145 11.59 -11.57 13.99
N ARG A 146 10.34 -11.55 14.49
CA ARG A 146 9.36 -12.61 14.23
C ARG A 146 9.07 -12.70 12.73
N ARG A 147 8.95 -13.93 12.21
CA ARG A 147 8.92 -14.21 10.78
C ARG A 147 7.55 -14.65 10.30
N GLY A 148 7.18 -14.19 9.11
CA GLY A 148 6.06 -14.70 8.33
C GLY A 148 6.50 -15.10 6.92
N LEU A 149 5.85 -16.13 6.38
CA LEU A 149 6.07 -16.65 5.03
C LEU A 149 4.89 -16.31 4.14
N ARG A 150 5.15 -15.50 3.11
CA ARG A 150 4.16 -15.24 2.06
C ARG A 150 4.05 -16.47 1.15
N SER A 151 2.86 -16.76 0.64
CA SER A 151 2.61 -17.97 -0.17
C SER A 151 3.43 -18.06 -1.47
N ASN A 152 4.02 -16.97 -1.95
CA ASN A 152 4.95 -16.97 -3.08
C ASN A 152 6.41 -17.30 -2.70
N GLY A 153 6.69 -17.62 -1.43
CA GLY A 153 8.01 -18.02 -0.95
C GLY A 153 8.81 -16.91 -0.27
N SER A 154 8.39 -15.64 -0.39
CA SER A 154 9.07 -14.53 0.29
C SER A 154 8.93 -14.64 1.80
N VAL A 155 10.04 -14.45 2.53
CA VAL A 155 10.04 -14.42 3.99
C VAL A 155 10.24 -12.99 4.47
N PHE A 156 9.39 -12.56 5.39
CA PHE A 156 9.51 -11.25 6.05
C PHE A 156 9.72 -11.43 7.55
N THR A 157 10.49 -10.53 8.16
CA THR A 157 10.36 -10.22 9.59
C THR A 157 9.29 -9.15 9.76
N LEU A 158 8.82 -8.87 10.98
CA LEU A 158 7.95 -7.69 11.21
C LEU A 158 8.66 -6.40 10.80
N ASP A 159 9.97 -6.30 11.03
CA ASP A 159 10.75 -5.15 10.58
C ASP A 159 10.74 -4.99 9.06
N SER A 160 11.09 -6.04 8.30
CA SER A 160 11.12 -5.95 6.84
C SER A 160 9.73 -5.84 6.22
N LEU A 161 8.70 -6.44 6.84
CA LEU A 161 7.31 -6.29 6.44
C LEU A 161 6.86 -4.83 6.58
N GLY A 162 7.20 -4.18 7.69
CA GLY A 162 6.85 -2.77 7.93
C GLY A 162 7.53 -1.81 6.96
N ARG A 163 8.80 -2.05 6.63
CA ARG A 163 9.54 -1.24 5.65
C ARG A 163 9.02 -1.44 4.23
N TYR A 164 8.68 -2.67 3.88
CA TYR A 164 8.05 -3.00 2.59
C TYR A 164 6.66 -2.36 2.45
N PHE A 165 5.85 -2.45 3.51
CA PHE A 165 4.57 -1.74 3.62
C PHE A 165 4.72 -0.23 3.43
N LEU A 166 5.66 0.39 4.13
CA LEU A 166 5.87 1.83 4.03
C LEU A 166 6.33 2.27 2.64
N HIS A 167 7.17 1.46 1.97
CA HIS A 167 7.53 1.71 0.56
C HIS A 167 6.28 1.78 -0.32
N ASP A 168 5.37 0.81 -0.22
CA ASP A 168 4.14 0.76 -1.02
C ASP A 168 3.30 2.05 -0.83
N VAL A 169 3.07 2.43 0.43
CA VAL A 169 2.35 3.66 0.76
C VAL A 169 3.06 4.91 0.25
N VAL A 170 4.40 5.00 0.31
CA VAL A 170 5.15 6.16 -0.22
C VAL A 170 5.18 6.17 -1.74
N HIS A 171 5.30 5.00 -2.36
CA HIS A 171 5.35 4.85 -3.81
C HIS A 171 4.05 5.33 -4.46
N HIS A 172 2.91 4.94 -3.92
CA HIS A 172 1.64 5.39 -4.50
C HIS A 172 1.30 6.85 -4.20
N VAL A 173 1.95 7.48 -3.21
CA VAL A 173 1.89 8.94 -3.07
C VAL A 173 2.59 9.60 -4.25
N HIS A 174 3.75 9.08 -4.66
CA HIS A 174 4.46 9.54 -5.85
C HIS A 174 3.58 9.38 -7.11
N ASP A 175 2.89 8.25 -7.27
CA ASP A 175 1.98 8.03 -8.40
C ASP A 175 0.82 9.04 -8.42
N VAL A 176 0.18 9.25 -7.28
CA VAL A 176 -0.94 10.20 -7.11
C VAL A 176 -0.52 11.66 -7.36
N GLU A 177 0.71 12.01 -6.99
CA GLU A 177 1.24 13.36 -7.20
C GLU A 177 1.66 13.62 -8.65
N ARG A 178 2.15 12.60 -9.35
CA ARG A 178 2.49 12.71 -10.78
C ARG A 178 1.28 12.90 -11.69
N GLN A 179 0.10 12.46 -11.25
CA GLN A 179 -1.16 12.70 -11.97
C GLN A 179 -1.71 14.12 -11.82
N ALA A 180 -1.14 14.92 -10.92
CA ALA A 180 -1.62 16.26 -10.61
C ALA A 180 -0.85 17.38 -11.32
N LEU A 181 0.14 17.01 -12.13
CA LEU A 181 0.95 17.87 -12.99
C LEU A 181 0.39 17.85 -14.41
#